data_AF-A0A6P0ZY18-F1
#
_entry.id   AF-A0A6P0ZY18-F1
#
_cell.length_a   1.000
_cell.length_b   1.000
_cell.length_c   1.000
_cell.angle_alpha   90.00
_cell.angle_beta   90.00
_cell.angle_gamma   90.00
#
_symmetry.space_group_name_H-M   'P 1'
#
loop_
_entity.id
_entity.type
_entity.pdbx_description
1 polymer ?
#
loop_
_entity_poly.entity_id
_entity_poly.type
_entity_poly.pdbx_seq_one_letter_code
_entity_poly.pdbx_strand_id
1 'polypeptide(L)'
;MNKYDNIAEYYDSTMKSGYYDYPKEAQSLDSILKGRKKLLEIGVGTGLLAEKLLELDPSYEITGIDFTPAMLDRAKARLGNRAKVVEGNVLSMDLQESFDGIYSHGGPAGVCRVGKDYHLYSFLPNFEDTVKMLNNIACHLVEGGLFVLNIQAE
;
A
#
# COMPACT_ATOMS: atom_id res chain seq x y z
N MET A 1 2.62 21.31 7.05
CA MET A 1 3.62 20.29 7.46
C MET A 1 2.84 19.04 7.80
N ASN A 2 3.01 17.99 6.99
CA ASN A 2 2.28 16.74 7.17
C ASN A 2 2.82 16.04 8.43
N LYS A 3 1.96 15.42 9.25
CA LYS A 3 2.39 14.63 10.41
C LYS A 3 3.40 13.54 10.01
N TYR A 4 3.28 13.04 8.78
CA TYR A 4 4.16 12.03 8.23
C TYR A 4 5.55 12.54 7.83
N ASP A 5 5.74 13.83 7.53
CA ASP A 5 7.06 14.39 7.19
C ASP A 5 8.03 14.27 8.38
N ASN A 6 7.54 14.55 9.58
CA ASN A 6 8.35 14.53 10.81
C ASN A 6 8.68 13.12 11.30
N ILE A 7 7.81 12.15 11.01
CA ILE A 7 8.06 10.77 11.44
C ILE A 7 8.80 9.97 10.38
N ALA A 8 8.82 10.40 9.12
CA ALA A 8 9.49 9.66 8.03
C ALA A 8 10.91 9.26 8.42
N GLU A 9 11.62 10.13 9.15
CA GLU A 9 12.98 9.88 9.63
C GLU A 9 13.11 8.63 10.52
N TYR A 10 12.18 8.47 11.46
CA TYR A 10 12.13 7.41 12.48
C TYR A 10 11.13 6.29 12.17
N TYR A 11 10.37 6.43 11.09
CA TYR A 11 9.30 5.50 10.73
C TYR A 11 9.90 4.10 10.52
N ASP A 12 10.97 4.04 9.73
CA ASP A 12 11.72 2.83 9.44
C ASP A 12 12.25 2.13 10.70
N SER A 13 12.81 2.88 11.67
CA SER A 13 13.34 2.29 12.90
C SER A 13 12.22 1.73 13.78
N THR A 14 11.07 2.40 13.82
CA THR A 14 9.89 1.93 14.55
C THR A 14 9.32 0.68 13.88
N MET A 15 9.14 0.68 12.56
CA MET A 15 8.58 -0.46 11.84
C MET A 15 9.52 -1.68 11.87
N LYS A 16 10.83 -1.47 11.67
CA LYS A 16 11.85 -2.54 11.74
C LYS A 16 12.10 -3.07 13.13
N SER A 17 11.60 -2.43 14.19
CA SER A 17 11.69 -2.95 15.56
C SER A 17 10.77 -4.16 15.81
N GLY A 18 10.00 -4.58 14.80
CA GLY A 18 9.14 -5.76 14.84
C GLY A 18 7.65 -5.45 14.88
N TYR A 19 7.25 -4.21 14.56
CA TYR A 19 5.83 -3.83 14.51
C TYR A 19 5.07 -4.58 13.41
N TYR A 20 5.71 -4.84 12.27
CA TYR A 20 5.19 -5.69 11.20
C TYR A 20 6.21 -6.76 10.79
N ASP A 21 5.70 -7.94 10.42
CA ASP A 21 6.47 -9.03 9.82
C ASP A 21 6.36 -8.97 8.29
N TYR A 22 7.04 -7.99 7.68
CA TYR A 22 6.98 -7.76 6.23
C TYR A 22 7.30 -9.00 5.37
N PRO A 23 8.28 -9.87 5.71
CA PRO A 23 8.49 -11.11 4.98
C PRO A 23 7.25 -12.03 4.97
N LYS A 24 6.58 -12.19 6.11
CA LYS A 24 5.37 -13.01 6.22
C LYS A 24 4.17 -12.37 5.51
N GLU A 25 4.03 -11.05 5.61
CA GLU A 25 3.00 -10.30 4.88
C GLU A 25 3.20 -10.44 3.36
N ALA A 26 4.43 -10.31 2.87
CA ALA A 26 4.76 -10.50 1.45
C ALA A 26 4.42 -11.91 0.96
N GLN A 27 4.74 -12.96 1.74
CA GLN A 27 4.36 -14.34 1.40
C GLN A 27 2.84 -14.56 1.36
N SER A 28 2.12 -13.94 2.30
CA SER A 28 0.66 -14.03 2.36
C SER A 28 0.03 -13.33 1.16
N LEU A 29 0.54 -12.15 0.82
CA LEU A 29 0.08 -11.38 -0.34
C LEU A 29 0.38 -12.11 -1.66
N ASP A 30 1.59 -12.66 -1.84
CA ASP A 30 1.96 -13.48 -3.00
C ASP A 30 0.99 -14.67 -3.21
N SER A 31 0.65 -15.36 -2.11
CA SER A 31 -0.30 -16.47 -2.12
C SER A 31 -1.72 -16.04 -2.52
N ILE A 32 -2.14 -14.83 -2.16
CA ILE A 32 -3.45 -14.26 -2.51
C ILE A 32 -3.47 -13.81 -3.99
N LEU A 33 -2.38 -13.18 -4.44
CA LEU A 33 -2.27 -12.64 -5.79
C LEU A 33 -2.31 -13.72 -6.88
N LYS A 34 -1.86 -14.94 -6.57
CA LYS A 34 -1.98 -16.12 -7.46
C LYS A 34 -1.46 -15.86 -8.88
N GLY A 35 -0.28 -15.24 -8.99
CA GLY A 35 0.38 -14.97 -10.27
C GLY A 35 0.01 -13.64 -10.94
N ARG A 36 -0.84 -12.81 -10.33
CA ARG A 36 -1.04 -11.39 -10.73
C ARG A 36 0.26 -10.63 -10.54
N LYS A 37 0.76 -9.91 -11.56
CA LYS A 37 2.11 -9.30 -11.53
C LYS A 37 2.12 -7.78 -11.55
N LYS A 38 1.13 -7.15 -12.19
CA LYS A 38 1.03 -5.69 -12.23
C LYS A 38 0.29 -5.20 -10.99
N LEU A 39 1.03 -4.62 -10.05
CA LEU A 39 0.52 -4.28 -8.73
C LEU A 39 0.55 -2.77 -8.43
N LEU A 40 -0.43 -2.30 -7.66
CA LEU A 40 -0.44 -0.96 -7.05
C LEU A 40 -0.46 -1.08 -5.53
N GLU A 41 0.50 -0.44 -4.86
CA GLU A 41 0.48 -0.23 -3.41
C GLU A 41 -0.11 1.15 -3.07
N ILE A 42 -1.22 1.14 -2.35
CA ILE A 42 -1.90 2.34 -1.86
C ILE A 42 -1.30 2.74 -0.50
N GLY A 43 -0.65 3.91 -0.48
CA GLY A 43 0.08 4.39 0.69
C GLY A 43 1.39 3.65 0.87
N VAL A 44 2.25 3.66 -0.16
CA VAL A 44 3.51 2.88 -0.19
C VAL A 44 4.49 3.26 0.92
N GLY A 45 4.34 4.45 1.52
CA GLY A 45 5.21 4.92 2.60
C GLY A 45 6.68 4.87 2.18
N THR A 46 7.51 4.19 2.97
CA THR A 46 8.96 4.03 2.70
C THR A 46 9.29 2.80 1.84
N GLY A 47 8.28 2.10 1.30
CA GLY A 47 8.45 0.98 0.35
C GLY A 47 8.86 -0.35 0.98
N LEU A 48 8.62 -0.56 2.29
CA LEU A 48 9.06 -1.76 3.00
C LEU A 48 8.40 -3.05 2.48
N LEU A 49 7.08 -3.03 2.26
CA LEU A 49 6.37 -4.21 1.76
C LEU A 49 6.67 -4.47 0.28
N ALA A 50 6.64 -3.43 -0.57
CA ALA A 50 7.08 -3.51 -1.96
C ALA A 50 8.49 -4.13 -2.10
N GLU A 51 9.44 -3.74 -1.26
CA GLU A 51 10.79 -4.32 -1.26
C GLU A 51 10.74 -5.83 -1.00
N LYS A 52 9.94 -6.28 -0.03
CA LYS A 52 9.81 -7.71 0.29
C LYS A 52 9.11 -8.52 -0.79
N LEU A 53 8.12 -7.94 -1.48
CA LEU A 53 7.51 -8.57 -2.64
C LEU A 53 8.54 -8.73 -3.78
N LEU A 54 9.33 -7.70 -4.07
CA LEU A 54 10.36 -7.74 -5.12
C LEU A 54 11.53 -8.68 -4.79
N GLU A 55 11.87 -8.82 -3.51
CA GLU A 55 12.83 -9.82 -3.03
C GLU A 55 12.29 -11.25 -3.20
N LEU A 56 10.98 -11.45 -2.96
CA LEU A 56 10.32 -12.75 -3.09
C LEU A 56 10.17 -13.16 -4.55
N ASP A 57 9.76 -12.23 -5.42
CA ASP A 57 9.65 -12.44 -6.85
C ASP A 57 9.99 -11.16 -7.63
N PRO A 58 11.14 -11.12 -8.33
CA PRO A 58 11.56 -9.95 -9.09
C PRO A 58 10.73 -9.70 -10.35
N SER A 59 9.78 -10.57 -10.71
CA SER A 59 8.86 -10.38 -11.83
C SER A 59 7.66 -9.47 -11.51
N TYR A 60 7.48 -9.06 -10.25
CA TYR A 60 6.44 -8.10 -9.90
C TYR A 60 6.70 -6.72 -10.54
N GLU A 61 5.66 -6.17 -11.18
CA GLU A 61 5.63 -4.82 -11.70
C GLU A 61 4.88 -3.92 -10.71
N ILE A 62 5.61 -3.36 -9.74
CA ILE A 62 5.01 -2.59 -8.64
C ILE A 62 5.02 -1.09 -8.96
N THR A 63 3.84 -0.48 -8.82
CA THR A 63 3.70 0.97 -8.65
C THR A 63 3.30 1.26 -7.21
N GLY A 64 3.98 2.18 -6.54
CA GLY A 64 3.62 2.67 -5.21
C GLY A 64 3.17 4.12 -5.26
N ILE A 65 2.03 4.43 -4.64
CA ILE A 65 1.54 5.81 -4.51
C ILE A 65 1.52 6.23 -3.04
N ASP A 66 2.02 7.44 -2.77
CA ASP A 66 1.87 8.11 -1.47
C ASP A 66 1.71 9.62 -1.70
N PHE A 67 1.10 10.32 -0.75
CA PHE A 67 0.95 11.78 -0.82
C PHE A 67 2.04 12.53 -0.04
N THR A 68 2.95 11.80 0.62
CA THR A 68 3.98 12.36 1.50
C THR A 68 5.36 12.33 0.81
N PRO A 69 5.90 13.47 0.35
CA PRO A 69 7.19 13.51 -0.36
C PRO A 69 8.35 12.86 0.41
N ALA A 70 8.46 13.12 1.71
CA ALA A 70 9.53 12.56 2.54
C ALA A 70 9.51 11.01 2.64
N MET A 71 8.32 10.40 2.57
CA MET A 71 8.17 8.94 2.51
C MET A 71 8.61 8.42 1.14
N LEU A 72 8.18 9.09 0.06
CA LEU A 72 8.52 8.72 -1.31
C LEU A 72 10.01 8.82 -1.59
N ASP A 73 10.72 9.78 -1.03
CA ASP A 73 12.18 9.87 -1.18
C ASP A 73 12.88 8.62 -0.63
N ARG A 74 12.40 8.11 0.52
CA ARG A 74 12.88 6.85 1.09
C ARG A 74 12.48 5.65 0.26
N ALA A 75 11.24 5.60 -0.25
CA ALA A 75 10.78 4.54 -1.13
C ALA A 75 11.60 4.49 -2.43
N LYS A 76 11.88 5.64 -3.06
CA LYS A 76 12.73 5.74 -4.25
C LYS A 76 14.14 5.23 -3.97
N ALA A 77 14.74 5.64 -2.85
CA ALA A 77 16.08 5.18 -2.46
C ALA A 77 16.12 3.66 -2.21
N ARG A 78 15.07 3.08 -1.62
CA ARG A 78 14.96 1.64 -1.32
C ARG A 78 14.70 0.81 -2.57
N LEU A 79 13.69 1.18 -3.35
CA LEU A 79 13.19 0.38 -4.46
C LEU A 79 14.06 0.58 -5.71
N GLY A 80 14.68 1.75 -5.86
CA GLY A 80 15.46 2.10 -7.05
C GLY A 80 14.62 1.95 -8.31
N ASN A 81 15.20 1.36 -9.36
CA ASN A 81 14.51 1.13 -10.63
C ASN A 81 13.61 -0.12 -10.63
N ARG A 82 13.45 -0.81 -9.50
CA ARG A 82 12.64 -2.04 -9.40
C ARG A 82 11.14 -1.76 -9.26
N ALA A 83 10.75 -0.54 -8.93
CA ALA A 83 9.35 -0.12 -8.81
C ALA A 83 9.15 1.32 -9.25
N LYS A 84 7.95 1.66 -9.72
CA LYS A 84 7.53 3.03 -9.99
C LYS A 84 7.02 3.65 -8.70
N VAL A 85 7.52 4.82 -8.33
CA VAL A 85 7.10 5.55 -7.12
C VAL A 85 6.47 6.87 -7.53
N VAL A 86 5.20 7.06 -7.20
CA VAL A 86 4.36 8.19 -7.65
C VAL A 86 3.91 9.02 -6.45
N GLU A 87 4.13 10.33 -6.53
CA GLU A 87 3.46 11.26 -5.62
C GLU A 87 2.03 11.50 -6.08
N GLY A 88 1.07 11.24 -5.21
CA GLY A 88 -0.33 11.46 -5.55
C GLY A 88 -1.30 11.26 -4.40
N ASN A 89 -2.47 11.86 -4.55
CA ASN A 89 -3.57 11.71 -3.61
C ASN A 89 -4.52 10.61 -4.11
N VAL A 90 -4.75 9.59 -3.28
CA VAL A 90 -5.63 8.45 -3.58
C VAL A 90 -7.08 8.85 -3.89
N LEU A 91 -7.52 10.04 -3.45
CA LEU A 91 -8.85 10.58 -3.75
C LEU A 91 -8.98 11.11 -5.19
N SER A 92 -7.87 11.42 -5.84
CA SER A 92 -7.83 12.06 -7.15
C SER A 92 -6.76 11.46 -8.06
N MET A 93 -6.28 10.25 -7.74
CA MET A 93 -5.27 9.59 -8.55
C MET A 93 -5.86 9.23 -9.92
N ASP A 94 -5.03 9.38 -10.94
CA ASP A 94 -5.31 8.97 -12.30
C ASP A 94 -3.98 8.53 -12.92
N LEU A 95 -3.69 7.24 -12.77
CA LEU A 95 -2.42 6.66 -13.18
C LEU A 95 -2.39 6.34 -14.68
N GLN A 96 -3.53 6.47 -15.37
CA GLN A 96 -3.70 6.08 -16.79
C GLN A 96 -3.27 4.62 -17.06
N GLU A 97 -3.38 3.77 -16.04
CA GLU A 97 -2.98 2.37 -16.04
C GLU A 97 -3.95 1.55 -15.18
N SER A 98 -4.14 0.27 -15.52
CA SER A 98 -4.89 -0.69 -14.71
C SER A 98 -3.96 -1.76 -14.13
N PHE A 99 -4.36 -2.33 -13.01
CA PHE A 99 -3.56 -3.27 -12.21
C PHE A 99 -4.31 -4.59 -12.02
N ASP A 100 -3.54 -5.69 -11.99
CA ASP A 100 -4.05 -7.02 -11.69
C ASP A 100 -4.44 -7.13 -10.21
N GLY A 101 -3.66 -6.47 -9.35
CA GLY A 101 -3.86 -6.42 -7.91
C GLY A 101 -3.54 -5.04 -7.34
N ILE A 102 -4.38 -4.57 -6.43
CA ILE A 102 -4.14 -3.39 -5.63
C ILE A 102 -4.10 -3.83 -4.16
N TYR A 103 -3.17 -3.32 -3.38
CA TYR A 103 -3.07 -3.64 -1.96
C TYR A 103 -2.78 -2.42 -1.10
N SER A 104 -3.20 -2.48 0.17
CA SER A 104 -2.82 -1.49 1.19
C SER A 104 -2.42 -2.20 2.48
N HIS A 105 -1.27 -1.81 3.01
CA HIS A 105 -0.71 -2.33 4.26
C HIS A 105 -0.16 -1.17 5.09
N GLY A 106 -0.77 -0.91 6.25
CA GLY A 106 -0.39 0.25 7.08
C GLY A 106 -0.59 1.61 6.39
N GLY A 107 -1.32 1.63 5.28
CA GLY A 107 -1.63 2.81 4.48
C GLY A 107 -2.98 3.44 4.83
N PRO A 108 -3.61 4.20 3.92
CA PRO A 108 -4.84 4.95 4.21
C PRO A 108 -6.08 4.08 4.36
N ALA A 109 -6.00 2.78 4.08
CA ALA A 109 -7.10 1.82 4.19
C ALA A 109 -6.62 0.51 4.83
N GLY A 110 -7.42 -0.05 5.73
CA GLY A 110 -7.17 -1.35 6.32
C GLY A 110 -8.42 -1.91 6.97
N VAL A 111 -8.34 -3.14 7.46
CA VAL A 111 -9.45 -3.78 8.17
C VAL A 111 -9.04 -4.01 9.61
N CYS A 112 -9.85 -3.61 10.58
CA CYS A 112 -9.67 -3.99 11.97
C CYS A 112 -10.72 -5.03 12.36
N ARG A 113 -10.37 -5.88 13.32
CA ARG A 113 -11.31 -6.83 13.92
C ARG A 113 -11.95 -6.18 15.14
N VAL A 114 -13.27 -6.17 15.19
CA VAL A 114 -14.04 -5.68 16.35
C VAL A 114 -14.90 -6.85 16.86
N GLY A 115 -14.41 -7.54 17.88
CA GLY A 115 -15.00 -8.78 18.37
C GLY A 115 -15.01 -9.88 17.31
N LYS A 116 -16.18 -10.18 16.75
CA LYS A 116 -16.36 -11.19 15.69
C LYS A 116 -16.47 -10.59 14.29
N ASP A 117 -16.58 -9.27 14.18
CA ASP A 117 -16.84 -8.56 12.93
C ASP A 117 -15.57 -7.91 12.38
N TYR A 118 -15.58 -7.59 11.09
CA TYR A 118 -14.49 -6.94 10.37
C TYR A 118 -14.95 -5.56 9.90
N HIS A 119 -14.20 -4.52 10.29
CA HIS A 119 -14.54 -3.14 10.01
C HIS A 119 -13.45 -2.53 9.13
N LEU A 120 -13.83 -1.97 7.99
CA LEU A 120 -12.93 -1.13 7.21
C LEU A 120 -12.67 0.16 8.00
N TYR A 121 -11.40 0.48 8.21
CA TYR A 121 -10.99 1.79 8.68
C TYR A 121 -10.23 2.51 7.57
N SER A 122 -10.24 3.85 7.64
CA SER A 122 -9.41 4.68 6.80
C SER A 122 -8.81 5.82 7.62
N PHE A 123 -7.68 6.35 7.13
CA PHE A 123 -7.09 7.58 7.67
C PHE A 123 -7.66 8.84 7.01
N LEU A 124 -8.72 8.68 6.22
CA LEU A 124 -9.38 9.78 5.53
C LEU A 124 -10.36 10.49 6.48
N PRO A 125 -10.62 11.80 6.28
CA PRO A 125 -11.36 12.59 7.27
C PRO A 125 -12.83 12.21 7.43
N ASN A 126 -13.43 11.59 6.40
CA ASN A 126 -14.86 11.30 6.35
C ASN A 126 -15.16 10.04 5.50
N PHE A 127 -16.41 9.59 5.59
CA PHE A 127 -16.88 8.39 4.91
C PHE A 127 -16.94 8.59 3.38
N GLU A 128 -17.33 9.78 2.93
CA GLU A 128 -17.43 10.12 1.51
C GLU A 128 -16.08 10.01 0.80
N ASP A 129 -15.01 10.46 1.44
CA ASP A 129 -13.64 10.34 0.95
C ASP A 129 -13.20 8.87 0.92
N THR A 130 -13.63 8.06 1.90
CA THR A 130 -13.38 6.61 1.88
C THR A 130 -14.06 5.95 0.68
N VAL A 131 -15.32 6.28 0.42
CA VAL A 131 -16.05 5.79 -0.77
C VAL A 131 -15.37 6.27 -2.05
N LYS A 132 -14.91 7.53 -2.10
CA LYS A 132 -14.20 8.09 -3.26
C LYS A 132 -12.87 7.37 -3.53
N MET A 133 -12.08 7.10 -2.50
CA MET A 133 -10.87 6.28 -2.60
C MET A 133 -11.18 4.88 -3.14
N LEU A 134 -12.20 4.21 -2.61
CA LEU A 134 -12.60 2.87 -3.07
C LEU A 134 -13.05 2.87 -4.53
N ASN A 135 -13.83 3.87 -4.95
CA ASN A 135 -14.22 4.04 -6.36
C ASN A 135 -12.99 4.26 -7.25
N ASN A 136 -12.04 5.08 -6.80
CA ASN A 136 -10.83 5.34 -7.57
C ASN A 136 -9.96 4.06 -7.70
N ILE A 137 -9.80 3.30 -6.61
CA ILE A 137 -9.17 1.97 -6.62
C ILE A 137 -9.87 1.04 -7.61
N ALA A 138 -11.20 0.98 -7.59
CA ALA A 138 -11.97 0.15 -8.50
C ALA A 138 -11.76 0.53 -9.98
N CYS A 139 -11.65 1.82 -10.30
CA CYS A 139 -11.37 2.28 -11.67
C CYS A 139 -9.96 1.91 -12.16
N HIS A 140 -9.03 1.63 -11.26
CA HIS A 140 -7.66 1.21 -11.58
C HIS A 140 -7.48 -0.31 -11.55
N LEU A 141 -8.52 -1.09 -11.27
CA LEU A 141 -8.47 -2.56 -11.36
C LEU A 141 -8.88 -3.03 -12.75
N VAL A 142 -8.20 -4.07 -13.24
CA VAL A 142 -8.70 -4.87 -14.36
C VAL A 142 -9.96 -5.65 -13.94
N GLU A 143 -10.75 -6.10 -14.90
CA GLU A 143 -11.85 -7.04 -14.62
C GLU A 143 -11.29 -8.33 -13.99
N GLY A 144 -11.85 -8.74 -12.85
CA GLY A 144 -11.34 -9.87 -12.07
C GLY A 144 -10.06 -9.60 -11.28
N GLY A 145 -9.61 -8.33 -11.23
CA GLY A 145 -8.54 -7.88 -10.37
C GLY A 145 -8.89 -7.97 -8.88
N LEU A 146 -7.88 -7.95 -8.03
CA LEU A 146 -8.06 -8.07 -6.57
C LEU A 146 -7.70 -6.78 -5.85
N PHE A 147 -8.54 -6.37 -4.91
CA PHE A 147 -8.15 -5.41 -3.88
C PHE A 147 -7.90 -6.15 -2.57
N VAL A 148 -6.68 -6.08 -2.05
CA VAL A 148 -6.25 -6.79 -0.84
C VAL A 148 -5.97 -5.81 0.29
N LEU A 149 -6.60 -6.01 1.43
CA LEU A 149 -6.44 -5.18 2.62
C LEU A 149 -5.82 -6.00 3.74
N ASN A 150 -4.83 -5.43 4.44
CA ASN A 150 -4.32 -6.05 5.65
C ASN A 150 -5.38 -6.02 6.76
N ILE A 151 -5.44 -7.09 7.54
CA ILE A 151 -6.21 -7.11 8.78
C ILE A 151 -5.25 -6.69 9.90
N GLN A 152 -5.50 -5.54 10.51
CA GLN A 152 -4.81 -5.12 11.71
C GLN A 152 -5.46 -5.82 12.90
N ALA A 153 -4.73 -6.78 13.47
CA ALA A 153 -5.13 -7.44 14.71
C ALA A 153 -4.96 -6.48 15.89
N GLU A 154 -5.80 -6.64 16.92
CA GLU A 154 -5.70 -5.94 18.21
C GLU A 154 -4.37 -6.20 18.92
#